data_AF-A0A9D6SDW7-F1
#
_entry.id   AF-A0A9D6SDW7-F1
#
_cell.length_a   1.000
_cell.length_b   1.000
_cell.length_c   1.000
_cell.angle_alpha   90.00
_cell.angle_beta   90.00
_cell.angle_gamma   90.00
#
_symmetry.space_group_name_H-M   'P 1'
#
loop_
_entity.id
_entity.type
_entity.pdbx_description
1 polymer ?
#
loop_
_entity_poly.entity_id
_entity_poly.type
_entity_poly.pdbx_seq_one_letter_code
_entity_poly.pdbx_strand_id
1 'polypeptide(L)'
;MTEPEIAVQGPRVKDEPLSVPQPKRDRAAEVAALKRDAVTLAELAQTVPQGIEQAQKGVRPKGLLENLKLIEKLSRHLRHELSQ
;
A
#
# COMPACT_ATOMS: atom_id res chain seq x y z
N MET A 1 -55.03 15.18 -47.13
CA MET A 1 -54.93 13.78 -46.66
C MET A 1 -53.50 13.62 -46.12
N THR A 2 -53.21 14.12 -44.92
CA THR A 2 -53.24 13.48 -43.58
C THR A 2 -52.26 12.30 -43.42
N GLU A 3 -51.25 12.49 -42.56
CA GLU A 3 -50.39 11.46 -41.94
C GLU A 3 -51.21 10.48 -41.06
N PRO A 4 -50.68 9.31 -40.64
CA PRO A 4 -49.89 9.24 -39.39
C PRO A 4 -48.71 8.23 -39.34
N GLU A 5 -47.65 8.63 -38.63
CA GLU A 5 -46.99 7.98 -37.48
C GLU A 5 -46.79 6.43 -37.45
N ILE A 6 -45.53 5.96 -37.38
CA ILE A 6 -45.12 4.86 -36.48
C ILE A 6 -43.69 5.12 -35.96
N ALA A 7 -43.59 5.31 -34.65
CA ALA A 7 -42.35 5.34 -33.88
C ALA A 7 -41.77 3.94 -33.64
N VAL A 8 -40.46 3.75 -33.82
CA VAL A 8 -39.69 2.65 -33.18
C VAL A 8 -38.29 3.14 -32.76
N GLN A 9 -38.19 3.36 -31.45
CA GLN A 9 -37.09 3.11 -30.50
C GLN A 9 -35.73 2.63 -31.09
N GLY A 10 -34.65 3.35 -30.78
CA GLY A 10 -33.26 2.99 -31.15
C GLY A 10 -32.58 2.02 -30.20
N PRO A 11 -31.25 1.82 -30.30
CA PRO A 11 -30.48 1.26 -29.20
C PRO A 11 -29.79 2.41 -28.43
N ARG A 12 -30.07 2.46 -27.12
CA ARG A 12 -29.25 3.21 -26.14
C ARG A 12 -27.82 2.71 -26.31
N VAL A 13 -26.90 3.60 -26.67
CA VAL A 13 -25.48 3.36 -26.46
C VAL A 13 -25.33 3.10 -24.96
N LYS A 14 -25.02 1.87 -24.59
CA LYS A 14 -24.63 1.55 -23.23
C LYS A 14 -23.27 2.22 -23.08
N ASP A 15 -23.20 3.29 -22.28
CA ASP A 15 -21.95 3.78 -21.73
C ASP A 15 -21.36 2.65 -20.89
N GLU A 16 -20.69 1.71 -21.56
CA GLU A 16 -19.78 0.78 -20.92
C GLU A 16 -18.62 1.63 -20.41
N PRO A 17 -18.41 1.75 -19.09
CA PRO A 17 -17.23 2.44 -18.61
C PRO A 17 -16.05 1.66 -19.15
N LEU A 18 -15.31 2.29 -20.08
CA LEU A 18 -14.02 1.84 -20.57
C LEU A 18 -13.23 1.34 -19.36
N SER A 19 -13.16 0.01 -19.23
CA SER A 19 -12.38 -0.65 -18.19
C SER A 19 -10.93 -0.34 -18.53
N VAL A 20 -10.44 0.80 -18.04
CA VAL A 20 -9.03 1.17 -18.04
C VAL A 20 -8.28 -0.05 -17.51
N PRO A 21 -7.39 -0.68 -18.30
CA PRO A 21 -6.61 -1.79 -17.82
C PRO A 21 -5.81 -1.24 -16.63
N GLN A 22 -6.16 -1.68 -15.42
CA GLN A 22 -5.32 -1.35 -14.26
C GLN A 22 -3.92 -1.86 -14.59
N PRO A 23 -2.87 -1.03 -14.42
CA PRO A 23 -1.51 -1.47 -14.66
C PRO A 23 -1.30 -2.71 -13.80
N LYS A 24 -1.03 -3.85 -14.46
CA LYS A 24 -0.74 -5.11 -13.77
C LYS A 24 0.48 -4.83 -12.92
N ARG A 25 0.27 -4.65 -11.61
CA ARG A 25 1.38 -4.46 -10.69
C ARG A 25 2.27 -5.67 -10.80
N ASP A 26 3.57 -5.42 -10.92
CA ASP A 26 4.54 -6.47 -11.18
C ASP A 26 4.74 -7.27 -9.89
N ARG A 27 3.96 -8.35 -9.74
CA ARG A 27 3.85 -9.12 -8.50
C ARG A 27 5.20 -9.62 -7.99
N ALA A 28 6.14 -9.89 -8.91
CA ALA A 28 7.51 -10.26 -8.55
C ALA A 28 8.27 -9.10 -7.87
N ALA A 29 8.09 -7.86 -8.37
CA ALA A 29 8.70 -6.67 -7.78
C ALA A 29 8.09 -6.36 -6.40
N GLU A 30 6.79 -6.57 -6.22
CA GLU A 30 6.10 -6.42 -4.93
C GLU A 30 6.64 -7.41 -3.89
N VAL A 31 6.76 -8.70 -4.25
CA VAL A 31 7.34 -9.72 -3.37
C VAL A 31 8.80 -9.41 -3.02
N ALA A 32 9.58 -8.90 -3.96
CA ALA A 32 10.95 -8.48 -3.69
C ALA A 32 11.01 -7.26 -2.75
N ALA A 33 10.07 -6.32 -2.86
CA ALA A 33 9.95 -5.18 -1.94
C ALA A 33 9.55 -5.65 -0.53
N LEU A 34 8.59 -6.55 -0.40
CA LEU A 34 8.18 -7.15 0.87
C LEU A 34 9.32 -7.84 1.61
N LYS A 35 10.15 -8.60 0.87
CA LYS A 35 11.33 -9.24 1.46
C LYS A 35 12.32 -8.21 2.00
N ARG A 36 12.58 -7.13 1.25
CA ARG A 36 13.47 -6.04 1.68
C ARG A 36 12.91 -5.36 2.94
N ASP A 37 11.63 -5.03 2.93
CA ASP A 37 10.95 -4.38 4.05
C ASP A 37 11.03 -5.23 5.33
N ALA A 38 10.87 -6.55 5.22
CA ALA A 38 10.99 -7.48 6.34
C ALA A 38 12.41 -7.52 6.92
N VAL A 39 13.44 -7.54 6.07
CA VAL A 39 14.85 -7.47 6.50
C VAL A 39 15.13 -6.15 7.21
N THR A 40 14.76 -5.03 6.61
CA THR A 40 14.96 -3.71 7.21
C THR A 40 14.23 -3.55 8.54
N LEU A 41 13.01 -4.10 8.66
CA LEU A 41 12.29 -4.10 9.94
C LEU A 41 13.07 -4.86 11.02
N ALA A 42 13.59 -6.04 10.70
CA ALA A 42 14.35 -6.86 11.64
C ALA A 42 15.64 -6.15 12.10
N GLU A 43 16.38 -5.56 11.17
CA GLU A 43 17.61 -4.79 11.46
C GLU A 43 17.33 -3.60 12.38
N LEU A 44 16.28 -2.82 12.09
CA LEU A 44 15.90 -1.69 12.93
C LEU A 44 15.47 -2.14 14.34
N ALA A 45 14.70 -3.24 14.42
CA ALA A 45 14.23 -3.77 15.69
C ALA A 45 15.39 -4.23 16.60
N GLN A 46 16.49 -4.74 16.04
CA GLN A 46 17.68 -5.11 16.80
C GLN A 46 18.35 -3.91 17.49
N THR A 47 18.15 -2.69 17.00
CA THR A 47 18.73 -1.46 17.61
C THR A 47 17.94 -0.97 18.83
N VAL A 48 16.70 -1.43 19.01
CA VAL A 48 15.80 -0.93 20.06
C VAL A 48 16.32 -1.19 21.47
N PRO A 49 16.79 -2.40 21.84
CA PRO A 49 17.31 -2.67 23.18
C PRO A 49 18.44 -1.71 23.58
N GLN A 50 19.43 -1.52 22.71
CA GLN A 50 20.54 -0.59 22.95
C GLN A 50 20.06 0.85 23.15
N GLY A 51 19.06 1.28 22.37
CA GLY A 51 18.45 2.60 22.54
C GLY A 51 17.75 2.75 23.89
N ILE A 52 17.05 1.71 24.36
CA ILE A 52 16.42 1.72 25.69
C ILE A 52 17.46 1.77 26.81
N GLU A 53 18.55 1.01 26.71
CA GLU A 53 19.64 1.05 27.69
C GLU A 53 20.28 2.45 27.77
N GLN A 54 20.44 3.13 26.64
CA GLN A 54 20.94 4.51 26.60
C GLN A 54 19.93 5.48 27.26
N ALA A 55 18.64 5.33 26.96
CA ALA A 55 17.58 6.13 27.56
C ALA A 55 17.52 5.97 29.09
N GLN A 56 17.69 4.75 29.60
CA GLN A 56 17.78 4.46 31.04
C GLN A 56 18.97 5.18 31.71
N LYS A 57 20.07 5.37 30.98
CA LYS A 57 21.25 6.13 31.42
C LYS A 57 21.07 7.65 31.29
N GLY A 58 19.86 8.13 30.97
CA GLY A 58 19.56 9.55 30.75
C GLY A 58 20.07 10.09 29.40
N VAL A 59 20.59 9.23 28.52
CA VAL A 59 21.05 9.63 27.19
C VAL A 59 19.87 9.52 26.22
N ARG A 60 19.51 10.63 25.57
CA ARG A 60 18.50 10.61 24.51
C ARG A 60 19.11 9.98 23.25
N PRO A 61 18.72 8.75 22.85
CA PRO A 61 19.32 8.09 21.71
C PRO A 61 18.82 8.78 20.45
N LYS A 62 19.71 9.50 19.76
CA LYS A 62 19.39 10.14 18.49
C LYS A 62 19.07 9.05 17.47
N GLY A 63 17.89 9.10 16.87
CA GLY A 63 17.46 8.10 15.88
C GLY A 63 16.59 6.97 16.41
N LEU A 64 16.49 6.73 17.73
CA LEU A 64 15.62 5.66 18.24
C LEU A 64 14.15 5.92 17.90
N LEU A 65 13.70 7.18 18.06
CA LEU A 65 12.32 7.56 17.74
C LEU A 65 12.04 7.40 16.24
N GLU A 66 12.99 7.79 15.40
CA GLU A 66 12.92 7.64 13.95
C GLU A 66 12.89 6.16 13.53
N ASN A 67 13.73 5.33 14.13
CA ASN A 67 13.75 3.89 13.91
C ASN A 67 12.40 3.26 14.29
N LEU A 68 11.82 3.64 15.44
CA LEU A 68 10.51 3.16 15.87
C LEU A 68 9.38 3.54 14.89
N LYS A 69 9.39 4.78 14.38
CA LYS A 69 8.44 5.21 13.33
C LYS A 69 8.59 4.40 12.05
N LEU A 70 9.82 4.10 11.65
CA LEU A 70 10.10 3.32 10.46
C LEU A 70 9.68 1.84 10.63
N ILE A 71 9.94 1.25 11.80
CA ILE A 71 9.44 -0.09 12.17
C ILE A 71 7.91 -0.12 12.08
N GLU A 72 7.23 0.88 12.64
CA GLU A 72 5.76 0.95 12.58
C GLU A 72 5.27 0.97 11.12
N LYS A 73 5.85 1.82 10.28
CA LYS A 73 5.52 1.93 8.86
C LYS A 73 5.71 0.60 8.12
N LEU A 74 6.87 -0.03 8.28
CA LEU A 74 7.17 -1.31 7.63
C LEU A 74 6.22 -2.41 8.15
N SER A 75 5.95 -2.47 9.45
CA SER A 75 5.03 -3.45 10.03
C SER A 75 3.60 -3.30 9.50
N ARG A 76 3.15 -2.07 9.25
CA ARG A 76 1.82 -1.78 8.67
C ARG A 76 1.77 -2.23 7.21
N HIS A 77 2.81 -1.93 6.44
CA HIS A 77 2.90 -2.33 5.04
C HIS A 77 2.88 -3.87 4.89
N LEU A 78 3.76 -4.58 5.60
CA LEU A 78 3.81 -6.04 5.57
C LEU A 78 2.47 -6.69 5.95
N ARG A 79 1.82 -6.19 7.01
CA ARG A 79 0.50 -6.71 7.42
C ARG A 79 -0.57 -6.45 6.38
N HIS A 80 -0.58 -5.25 5.79
CA HIS A 80 -1.55 -4.90 4.75
C HIS A 80 -1.45 -5.88 3.58
N GLU A 81 -0.24 -6.07 3.05
CA GLU A 81 0.03 -6.93 1.90
C GLU A 81 -0.23 -8.42 2.17
N LEU A 82 -0.05 -8.89 3.41
CA LEU A 82 -0.43 -10.25 3.81
C LEU A 82 -1.94 -10.45 4.02
N SER A 83 -2.70 -9.36 4.15
CA SER A 83 -4.16 -9.37 4.38
C SER A 83 -4.98 -8.99 3.16
N GLN A 84 -4.33 -8.68 2.03
CA GLN A 84 -4.96 -8.53 0.71
C GLN A 84 -5.33 -9.90 0.14
#